data_AF-A0A2K1STC3-F1
#
_entry.id   AF-A0A2K1STC3-F1
#
_cell.length_a   1.000
_cell.length_b   1.000
_cell.length_c   1.000
_cell.angle_alpha   90.00
_cell.angle_beta   90.00
_cell.angle_gamma   90.00
#
_symmetry.space_group_name_H-M   'P 1'
#
loop_
_entity.id
_entity.type
_entity.pdbx_description
1 polymer ?
#
loop_
_entity_poly.entity_id
_entity_poly.type
_entity_poly.pdbx_seq_one_letter_code
_entity_poly.pdbx_strand_id
1 'polypeptide(L)'
;SALITEGLGTDAWQGDLELLEGLKPLADDPSFVKKFAKVKQENKLAFVDFAKQKYGFEINPDTMFNTIVKRLHEYKRQSMKILQVISTYAGIKNGTIDVDKMLPRTVFFGAKSAPGYAMAKLTIQLINNVARVVNNDPACKGKLAVFFP
;
A
#
# COMPACT_ATOMS: atom_id res chain seq x y z
N SER A 1 -14.92 -11.85 2.55
CA SER A 1 -16.33 -12.17 2.25
C SER A 1 -17.07 -12.67 3.48
N ALA A 2 -16.57 -13.67 4.21
CA ALA A 2 -17.26 -14.23 5.39
C ALA A 2 -17.73 -13.18 6.42
N LEU A 3 -16.88 -12.21 6.79
CA LEU A 3 -17.26 -11.15 7.73
C LEU A 3 -18.39 -10.23 7.21
N ILE A 4 -18.45 -10.00 5.89
CA ILE A 4 -19.53 -9.20 5.30
C ILE A 4 -20.84 -9.99 5.37
N THR A 5 -20.80 -11.27 5.02
CA THR A 5 -21.95 -12.18 5.14
C THR A 5 -22.45 -12.29 6.58
N GLU A 6 -21.53 -12.38 7.55
CA GLU A 6 -21.87 -12.35 8.99
C GLU A 6 -22.54 -11.02 9.38
N GLY A 7 -21.94 -9.89 8.99
CA GLY A 7 -22.45 -8.56 9.33
C GLY A 7 -23.81 -8.23 8.72
N LEU A 8 -24.07 -8.70 7.49
CA LEU A 8 -25.35 -8.51 6.80
C LEU A 8 -26.37 -9.61 7.11
N GLY A 9 -25.95 -10.72 7.73
CA GLY A 9 -26.79 -11.90 7.96
C GLY A 9 -27.17 -12.69 6.70
N THR A 10 -26.57 -12.35 5.54
CA THR A 10 -26.87 -12.96 4.24
C THR A 10 -25.68 -12.84 3.30
N ASP A 11 -25.56 -13.75 2.34
CA ASP A 11 -24.53 -13.71 1.28
C ASP A 11 -25.05 -13.16 -0.06
N ALA A 12 -26.33 -12.76 -0.10
CA ALA A 12 -27.00 -12.17 -1.26
C ALA A 12 -26.30 -10.91 -1.80
N TRP A 13 -25.53 -10.21 -0.95
CA TRP A 13 -24.74 -9.04 -1.35
C TRP A 13 -23.73 -9.33 -2.46
N GLN A 14 -23.34 -10.60 -2.66
CA GLN A 14 -22.46 -11.00 -3.76
C GLN A 14 -23.11 -10.78 -5.14
N GLY A 15 -24.44 -10.85 -5.22
CA GLY A 15 -25.23 -10.56 -6.42
C GLY A 15 -25.85 -9.16 -6.43
N ASP A 16 -26.01 -8.54 -5.26
CA ASP A 16 -26.59 -7.21 -5.09
C ASP A 16 -25.73 -6.34 -4.15
N LEU A 17 -24.88 -5.50 -4.73
CA LEU A 17 -23.94 -4.67 -3.98
C LEU A 17 -24.63 -3.52 -3.20
N GLU A 18 -25.89 -3.20 -3.46
CA GLU A 18 -26.62 -2.18 -2.69
C GLU A 18 -26.79 -2.62 -1.23
N LEU A 19 -26.85 -3.93 -0.98
CA LEU A 19 -26.93 -4.49 0.38
C LEU A 19 -25.70 -4.15 1.25
N LEU A 20 -24.56 -3.76 0.66
CA LEU A 20 -23.39 -3.30 1.42
C LEU A 20 -23.67 -2.03 2.22
N GLU A 21 -24.71 -1.26 1.89
CA GLU A 21 -25.13 -0.12 2.71
C GLU A 21 -25.49 -0.53 4.15
N GLY A 22 -25.97 -1.75 4.35
CA GLY A 22 -26.26 -2.31 5.67
C GLY A 22 -25.03 -2.43 6.58
N LEU A 23 -23.81 -2.31 6.05
CA LEU A 23 -22.58 -2.28 6.84
C LEU A 23 -22.34 -0.93 7.54
N LYS A 24 -22.97 0.16 7.08
CA LYS A 24 -22.77 1.52 7.65
C LYS A 24 -22.92 1.55 9.18
N PRO A 25 -24.01 1.04 9.80
CA PRO A 25 -24.15 1.05 11.26
C PRO A 25 -23.12 0.16 11.98
N LEU A 26 -22.52 -0.83 11.32
CA LEU A 26 -21.50 -1.71 11.92
C LEU A 26 -20.15 -1.02 12.09
N ALA A 27 -19.95 0.16 11.50
CA ALA A 27 -18.76 0.98 11.73
C ALA A 27 -18.65 1.47 13.18
N ASP A 28 -19.79 1.57 13.88
CA ASP A 28 -19.86 1.99 15.29
C ASP A 28 -19.84 0.80 16.26
N ASP A 29 -19.87 -0.44 15.77
CA ASP A 29 -19.69 -1.65 16.59
C ASP A 29 -18.20 -1.98 16.77
N PRO A 30 -17.63 -1.83 17.98
CA PRO A 30 -16.22 -2.12 18.24
C PRO A 30 -15.83 -3.58 17.97
N SER A 31 -16.77 -4.52 18.14
CA SER A 31 -16.55 -5.94 17.87
C SER A 31 -16.37 -6.19 16.37
N PHE A 32 -17.26 -5.63 15.56
CA PHE A 32 -17.19 -5.72 14.10
C PHE A 32 -15.92 -5.04 13.56
N VAL A 33 -15.60 -3.83 14.02
CA VAL A 33 -14.38 -3.10 13.64
C VAL A 33 -13.12 -3.90 13.98
N LYS A 34 -13.07 -4.56 15.15
CA LYS A 34 -11.95 -5.43 15.53
C LYS A 34 -11.81 -6.64 14.59
N LYS A 35 -12.92 -7.29 14.22
CA LYS A 35 -12.91 -8.39 13.24
C LYS A 35 -12.46 -7.90 11.86
N PHE A 36 -12.91 -6.71 11.43
CA PHE A 36 -12.53 -6.11 10.16
C PHE A 36 -11.03 -5.80 10.10
N ALA A 37 -10.47 -5.23 11.19
CA ALA A 37 -9.04 -4.99 11.31
C ALA A 37 -8.23 -6.30 11.26
N LYS A 38 -8.71 -7.37 11.91
CA LYS A 38 -8.09 -8.70 11.85
C LYS A 38 -8.04 -9.24 10.42
N VAL A 39 -9.15 -9.18 9.68
CA VAL A 39 -9.20 -9.58 8.27
C VAL A 39 -8.20 -8.77 7.42
N LYS A 40 -8.06 -7.46 7.68
CA LYS A 40 -7.04 -6.65 6.98
C LYS A 40 -5.63 -7.14 7.29
N GLN A 41 -5.31 -7.43 8.55
CA GLN A 41 -3.99 -7.89 8.95
C GLN A 41 -3.65 -9.26 8.34
N GLU A 42 -4.59 -10.21 8.36
CA GLU A 42 -4.43 -11.53 7.73
C GLU A 42 -4.14 -11.41 6.22
N ASN A 43 -4.86 -10.53 5.52
CA ASN A 43 -4.58 -10.25 4.10
C ASN A 43 -3.20 -9.63 3.86
N LYS A 44 -2.72 -8.78 4.77
CA LYS A 44 -1.36 -8.21 4.68
C LYS A 44 -0.32 -9.31 4.86
N LEU A 45 -0.47 -10.18 5.85
CA LEU A 45 0.42 -11.31 6.08
C LEU A 45 0.49 -12.24 4.85
N ALA A 46 -0.65 -12.64 4.30
CA ALA A 46 -0.69 -13.46 3.09
C ALA A 46 0.02 -12.79 1.90
N PHE A 47 -0.12 -11.47 1.75
CA PHE A 47 0.61 -10.72 0.72
C PHE A 47 2.12 -10.66 0.99
N VAL A 48 2.54 -10.48 2.23
CA VAL A 48 3.96 -10.49 2.62
C VAL A 48 4.60 -11.85 2.26
N ASP A 49 3.93 -12.95 2.60
CA ASP A 49 4.42 -14.30 2.29
C ASP A 49 4.54 -14.50 0.78
N PHE A 50 3.50 -14.14 0.03
CA PHE A 50 3.52 -14.18 -1.43
C PHE A 50 4.65 -13.32 -2.02
N ALA A 51 4.83 -12.09 -1.54
CA ALA A 51 5.84 -11.18 -2.05
C ALA A 51 7.26 -11.65 -1.72
N LYS A 52 7.47 -12.26 -0.54
CA LYS A 52 8.75 -12.87 -0.17
C LYS A 52 9.06 -14.05 -1.08
N GLN A 53 8.11 -14.95 -1.30
CA GLN A 53 8.30 -16.12 -2.18
C GLN A 53 8.55 -15.73 -3.64
N LYS A 54 7.80 -14.75 -4.16
CA LYS A 54 7.84 -14.40 -5.57
C LYS A 54 8.96 -13.42 -5.95
N TYR A 55 9.26 -12.47 -5.08
CA TYR A 55 10.17 -11.35 -5.36
C TYR A 55 11.34 -11.25 -4.38
N GLY A 56 11.37 -12.05 -3.31
CA GLY A 56 12.38 -11.95 -2.26
C GLY A 56 12.20 -10.77 -1.30
N PHE A 57 11.12 -9.99 -1.45
CA PHE A 57 10.89 -8.77 -0.66
C PHE A 57 10.65 -9.04 0.82
N GLU A 58 11.28 -8.24 1.68
CA GLU A 58 11.05 -8.25 3.12
C GLU A 58 10.18 -7.06 3.50
N ILE A 59 8.90 -7.34 3.78
CA ILE A 59 7.90 -6.32 4.05
C ILE A 59 7.44 -6.48 5.49
N ASN A 60 7.43 -5.38 6.25
CA ASN A 60 6.83 -5.36 7.58
C ASN A 60 5.29 -5.25 7.45
N PRO A 61 4.51 -6.26 7.87
CA PRO A 61 3.06 -6.25 7.77
C PRO A 61 2.37 -5.29 8.73
N ASP A 62 3.08 -4.62 9.63
CA ASP A 62 2.49 -3.67 10.59
C ASP A 62 2.52 -2.22 10.09
N THR A 63 3.21 -1.96 8.98
CA THR A 63 3.20 -0.62 8.36
C THR A 63 1.89 -0.38 7.60
N MET A 64 1.56 0.88 7.35
CA MET A 64 0.50 1.19 6.41
C MET A 64 0.92 0.84 4.98
N PHE A 65 0.19 -0.08 4.36
CA PHE A 65 0.39 -0.43 2.95
C PHE A 65 -0.24 0.65 2.06
N ASN A 66 0.60 1.40 1.36
CA ASN A 66 0.18 2.52 0.53
C ASN A 66 0.41 2.19 -0.95
N THR A 67 -0.64 1.76 -1.64
CA THR A 67 -0.53 1.10 -2.94
C THR A 67 -0.99 1.99 -4.10
N ILE A 68 -0.23 2.01 -5.20
CA ILE A 68 -0.66 2.52 -6.49
C ILE A 68 -0.45 1.46 -7.58
N VAL A 69 -1.49 0.65 -7.81
CA VAL A 69 -1.49 -0.37 -8.86
C VAL A 69 -2.38 0.10 -10.01
N LYS A 70 -1.81 0.23 -11.21
CA LYS A 70 -2.47 0.64 -12.48
C LYS A 70 -1.43 0.71 -13.60
N ARG A 71 -1.86 0.69 -14.86
CA ARG A 71 -0.98 0.96 -16.02
C ARG A 71 -0.13 2.22 -15.80
N LEU A 72 1.11 2.22 -16.28
CA LEU A 72 1.97 3.38 -16.12
C LEU A 72 1.72 4.39 -17.24
N HIS A 73 1.34 5.60 -16.85
CA HIS A 73 1.07 6.71 -17.76
C HIS A 73 1.21 8.03 -17.00
N GLU A 74 1.73 9.08 -17.65
CA GLU A 74 1.94 10.38 -17.00
C GLU A 74 0.67 10.96 -16.35
N TYR A 75 -0.51 10.85 -16.99
CA TYR A 75 -1.77 11.33 -16.41
C TYR A 75 -2.22 10.54 -15.15
N LYS A 76 -1.74 9.31 -14.97
CA LYS A 76 -2.02 8.49 -13.78
C LYS A 76 -1.15 8.87 -12.59
N ARG A 77 -0.17 9.76 -12.81
CA ARG A 77 0.60 10.47 -11.79
C ARG A 77 1.33 9.57 -10.78
N GLN A 78 1.85 8.43 -11.24
CA GLN A 78 2.86 7.67 -10.46
C GLN A 78 4.08 8.55 -10.16
N SER A 79 4.43 9.47 -11.06
CA SER A 79 5.44 10.52 -10.85
C SER A 79 5.14 11.38 -9.61
N MET A 80 3.91 11.85 -9.45
CA MET A 80 3.50 12.61 -8.26
C MET A 80 3.61 11.77 -6.99
N LYS A 81 3.24 10.49 -7.05
CA LYS A 81 3.37 9.59 -5.91
C LYS A 81 4.82 9.39 -5.49
N ILE A 82 5.74 9.20 -6.44
CA ILE A 82 7.16 9.03 -6.11
C ILE A 82 7.81 10.34 -5.64
N LEU A 83 7.38 11.51 -6.16
CA LEU A 83 7.82 12.81 -5.64
C LEU A 83 7.39 13.02 -4.17
N GLN A 84 6.18 12.58 -3.79
CA GLN A 84 5.76 12.60 -2.40
C GLN A 84 6.65 11.72 -1.51
N VAL A 85 7.06 10.54 -2.00
CA VAL A 85 8.01 9.67 -1.29
C VAL A 85 9.38 10.33 -1.15
N ILE A 86 9.89 10.96 -2.20
CA ILE A 86 11.16 11.70 -2.18
C ILE A 86 11.09 12.85 -1.17
N SER A 87 9.99 13.60 -1.14
CA SER A 87 9.77 14.68 -0.17
C SER A 87 9.76 14.17 1.27
N THR A 88 9.05 13.06 1.54
CA THR A 88 9.08 12.42 2.87
C THR A 88 10.48 11.95 3.24
N TYR A 89 11.20 11.30 2.32
CA TYR A 89 12.58 10.88 2.55
C TYR A 89 13.50 12.08 2.85
N ALA A 90 13.41 13.16 2.07
CA ALA A 90 14.19 14.38 2.32
C ALA A 90 13.86 15.00 3.69
N GLY A 91 12.58 14.98 4.08
CA GLY A 91 12.12 15.43 5.39
C GLY A 91 12.68 14.62 6.56
N ILE A 92 12.82 13.30 6.38
CA ILE A 92 13.49 12.42 7.35
C ILE A 92 14.98 12.80 7.44
N LYS A 93 15.66 13.00 6.31
CA LYS A 93 17.10 13.29 6.30
C LYS A 93 17.46 14.65 6.87
N ASN A 94 16.61 15.66 6.67
CA ASN A 94 16.86 17.03 7.14
C ASN A 94 16.22 17.33 8.51
N GLY A 95 15.54 16.36 9.13
CA GLY A 95 14.95 16.50 10.46
C GLY A 95 13.65 17.31 10.52
N THR A 96 13.09 17.72 9.38
CA THR A 96 11.77 18.40 9.35
C THR A 96 10.60 17.44 9.61
N ILE A 97 10.82 16.13 9.45
CA ILE A 97 9.88 15.09 9.86
C ILE A 97 10.37 14.43 11.14
N ASP A 98 9.53 14.49 12.17
CA ASP A 98 9.70 13.71 13.40
C ASP A 98 9.39 12.23 13.13
N VAL A 99 10.46 11.43 12.99
CA VAL A 99 10.39 9.99 12.68
C VAL A 99 9.72 9.16 13.77
N ASP A 100 9.64 9.65 15.01
CA ASP A 100 9.01 8.93 16.12
C ASP A 100 7.49 9.12 16.12
N LYS A 101 7.01 10.25 15.57
CA LYS A 101 5.59 10.52 15.38
C LYS A 101 5.07 10.12 14.00
N MET A 102 5.96 9.77 13.07
CA MET A 102 5.56 9.34 11.73
C MET A 102 4.95 7.93 11.77
N LEU A 103 3.76 7.77 11.18
CA LEU A 103 3.18 6.45 10.91
C LEU A 103 4.05 5.71 9.87
N PRO A 104 4.57 4.51 10.18
CA PRO A 104 5.34 3.72 9.23
C PRO A 104 4.54 3.37 7.96
N ARG A 105 5.18 3.48 6.80
CA ARG A 105 4.55 3.24 5.50
C ARG A 105 5.41 2.37 4.61
N THR A 106 4.78 1.39 3.98
CA THR A 106 5.35 0.65 2.86
C THR A 106 4.58 1.03 1.60
N VAL A 107 5.26 1.68 0.67
CA VAL A 107 4.69 2.17 -0.58
C VAL A 107 4.88 1.12 -1.68
N PHE A 108 3.79 0.71 -2.31
CA PHE A 108 3.82 -0.25 -3.41
C PHE A 108 3.43 0.42 -4.71
N PHE A 109 4.25 0.27 -5.73
CA PHE A 109 3.88 0.54 -7.11
C PHE A 109 3.60 -0.78 -7.81
N GLY A 110 2.68 -0.81 -8.76
CA GLY A 110 2.46 -1.99 -9.61
C GLY A 110 1.98 -1.54 -10.97
N ALA A 111 2.85 -1.60 -11.98
CA ALA A 111 2.55 -1.04 -13.29
C ALA A 111 3.37 -1.68 -14.42
N LYS A 112 2.80 -1.64 -15.63
CA LYS A 112 3.50 -1.90 -16.89
C LYS A 112 3.40 -0.66 -17.78
N SER A 113 4.43 -0.41 -18.58
CA SER A 113 4.44 0.63 -19.62
C SER A 113 4.44 0.02 -21.02
N ALA A 114 3.95 0.76 -22.01
CA ALA A 114 4.13 0.37 -23.40
C ALA A 114 5.63 0.38 -23.77
N PRO A 115 6.09 -0.49 -24.69
CA PRO A 115 7.52 -0.64 -24.99
C PRO A 115 8.19 0.65 -25.49
N GLY A 116 7.49 1.41 -26.34
CA GLY A 116 7.96 2.67 -26.93
C GLY A 116 7.72 3.91 -26.06
N TYR A 117 7.11 3.77 -24.88
CA TYR A 117 6.79 4.93 -24.03
C TYR A 117 7.99 5.28 -23.13
N ALA A 118 8.92 6.06 -23.68
CA ALA A 118 10.18 6.42 -23.01
C ALA A 118 9.98 7.08 -21.64
N MET A 119 9.12 8.10 -21.53
CA MET A 119 8.85 8.81 -20.27
C MET A 119 8.26 7.90 -19.18
N ALA A 120 7.40 6.97 -19.57
CA ALA A 120 6.87 5.96 -18.66
C ALA A 120 8.00 5.07 -18.11
N LYS A 121 8.89 4.59 -18.98
CA LYS A 121 10.04 3.77 -18.56
C LYS A 121 11.01 4.55 -17.65
N LEU A 122 11.24 5.83 -17.91
CA LEU A 122 12.04 6.69 -17.03
C LEU A 122 11.38 6.86 -15.66
N THR A 123 10.05 6.95 -15.59
CA THR A 123 9.33 7.00 -14.31
C THR A 123 9.48 5.68 -13.53
N ILE A 124 9.41 4.52 -14.21
CA ILE A 124 9.70 3.22 -13.58
C ILE A 124 11.13 3.18 -13.04
N GLN A 125 12.09 3.63 -13.84
CA GLN A 125 13.50 3.70 -13.44
C GLN A 125 13.69 4.60 -12.21
N LEU A 126 13.06 5.77 -12.18
CA LEU A 126 13.07 6.67 -11.03
C LEU A 126 12.54 5.97 -9.77
N ILE A 127 11.39 5.31 -9.86
CA ILE A 127 10.80 4.61 -8.72
C ILE A 127 11.74 3.52 -8.19
N ASN A 128 12.32 2.71 -9.07
CA ASN A 128 13.25 1.65 -8.69
C ASN A 128 14.55 2.18 -8.07
N ASN A 129 15.08 3.29 -8.60
CA ASN A 129 16.27 3.92 -8.04
C ASN A 129 16.00 4.51 -6.65
N VAL A 130 14.86 5.20 -6.48
CA VAL A 130 14.44 5.74 -5.17
C VAL A 130 14.21 4.60 -4.18
N ALA A 131 13.57 3.51 -4.60
CA ALA A 131 13.36 2.33 -3.74
C ALA A 131 14.68 1.75 -3.24
N ARG A 132 15.70 1.66 -4.11
CA ARG A 132 17.03 1.19 -3.70
C ARG A 132 17.67 2.10 -2.66
N VAL A 133 17.55 3.42 -2.80
CA VAL A 133 18.09 4.38 -1.83
C VAL A 133 17.34 4.29 -0.50
N VAL A 134 16.01 4.42 -0.54
CA VAL A 134 15.16 4.47 0.66
C VAL A 134 15.25 3.16 1.46
N ASN A 135 15.16 2.00 0.81
CA ASN A 135 15.12 0.72 1.52
C ASN A 135 16.47 0.33 2.15
N ASN A 136 17.58 0.92 1.69
CA ASN A 136 18.92 0.66 2.24
C ASN A 136 19.40 1.75 3.19
N ASP A 137 18.67 2.86 3.36
CA ASP A 137 19.03 3.91 4.32
C ASP A 137 18.60 3.51 5.74
N PRO A 138 19.53 3.40 6.71
CA PRO A 138 19.19 3.11 8.11
C PRO A 138 18.18 4.08 8.73
N ALA A 139 18.15 5.34 8.30
CA ALA A 139 17.19 6.35 8.78
C ALA A 139 15.74 6.04 8.38
N CYS A 140 15.53 5.20 7.37
CA CYS A 140 14.20 4.80 6.89
C CYS A 140 13.73 3.45 7.45
N LYS A 141 14.63 2.68 8.08
CA LYS A 141 14.34 1.31 8.52
C LYS A 141 13.13 1.26 9.46
N GLY A 142 12.11 0.49 9.06
CA GLY A 142 10.86 0.38 9.81
C GLY A 142 9.95 1.60 9.77
N LYS A 143 10.28 2.64 8.98
CA LYS A 143 9.52 3.90 8.87
C LYS A 143 9.01 4.15 7.45
N LEU A 144 9.87 3.98 6.46
CA LEU A 144 9.53 4.17 5.05
C LEU A 144 10.20 3.10 4.21
N ALA A 145 9.41 2.42 3.38
CA ALA A 145 9.93 1.47 2.39
C ALA A 145 9.14 1.62 1.07
N VAL A 146 9.77 1.26 -0.05
CA VAL A 146 9.19 1.33 -1.39
C VAL A 146 9.45 0.03 -2.13
N PHE A 147 8.42 -0.56 -2.72
CA PHE A 147 8.54 -1.77 -3.54
C PHE A 147 7.83 -1.60 -4.88
N PHE A 148 8.41 -2.18 -5.93
CA PHE A 148 7.83 -2.28 -7.27
C PHE A 148 8.03 -3.74 -7.75
N PRO A 149 6.97 -4.58 -7.74
CA PRO A 149 6.97 -5.95 -8.26
C PRO A 149 6.64 -6.04 -9.76
#